data_AF-A0A7Y9EKX7-F1
#
_entry.id   AF-A0A7Y9EKX7-F1
#
_cell.length_a   1.000
_cell.length_b   1.000
_cell.length_c   1.000
_cell.angle_alpha   90.00
_cell.angle_beta   90.00
_cell.angle_gamma   90.00
#
_symmetry.space_group_name_H-M   'P 1'
#
loop_
_entity.id
_entity.type
_entity.pdbx_description
1 polymer ?
#
loop_
_entity_poly.entity_id
_entity_poly.type
_entity_poly.pdbx_seq_one_letter_code
_entity_poly.pdbx_strand_id
1 'polypeptide(L)'
;MGRPPAEPGGTGEEPRSHDRRDRARRAAWLAAGFAVSYGLVLTVASDTFFWVAIPGMLGLGTVVLLALQLLLHRPFGGAVPYATDGTDRRGPVRYHYRVLIRRYLLLVAAGAAMVVVPLVADVGFLYPFIGAGLVALPLGTRFWLPQIFYLRKCDRVLKVYEFGFRSPVRKSNLHGRGVRLLTVGDGAPRMSAREPLFSDRWPREIERGVWFAGDDPFGGVILVPVTGELMCMQPATWLAHDRDRLQADPEHRDRAERAGLARKSI
;
A
#
# COMPACT_ATOMS: atom_id res chain seq x y z
N MET A 1 1.99 -9.47 56.05
CA MET A 1 2.76 -10.02 54.92
C MET A 1 2.09 -9.61 53.62
N GLY A 2 2.47 -8.46 53.07
CA GLY A 2 1.93 -7.92 51.82
C GLY A 2 2.88 -8.22 50.65
N ARG A 3 2.38 -8.86 49.60
CA ARG A 3 3.07 -8.95 48.31
C ARG A 3 2.95 -7.58 47.61
N PRO A 4 4.05 -6.98 47.14
CA PRO A 4 3.96 -5.84 46.24
C PRO A 4 3.48 -6.29 44.85
N PRO A 5 2.67 -5.50 44.14
CA PRO A 5 2.30 -5.79 42.75
C PRO A 5 3.51 -5.59 41.85
N ALA A 6 3.79 -6.61 41.03
CA ALA A 6 4.84 -6.59 40.03
C ALA A 6 4.56 -5.52 38.98
N GLU A 7 5.53 -4.63 38.75
CA GLU A 7 5.55 -3.74 37.60
C GLU A 7 5.61 -4.57 36.30
N PRO A 8 4.78 -4.28 35.29
CA PRO A 8 5.02 -4.81 33.96
C PRO A 8 6.16 -4.02 33.32
N GLY A 9 7.36 -4.60 33.40
CA GLY A 9 8.54 -4.16 32.67
C GLY A 9 8.24 -4.10 31.17
N GLY A 10 8.04 -2.88 30.68
CA GLY A 10 7.94 -2.59 29.26
C GLY A 10 9.29 -2.80 28.60
N THR A 11 9.48 -3.94 27.93
CA THR A 11 10.54 -4.13 26.93
C THR A 11 10.22 -3.32 25.69
N GLY A 12 10.38 -2.00 25.81
CA GLY A 12 10.35 -1.03 24.71
C GLY A 12 11.65 -1.03 23.91
N GLU A 13 12.23 -2.19 23.60
CA GLU A 13 13.45 -2.29 22.79
C GLU A 13 13.11 -2.50 21.29
N GLU A 14 13.20 -1.37 20.58
CA GLU A 14 13.68 -1.18 19.21
C GLU A 14 13.29 -2.16 18.07
N PRO A 15 12.09 -1.99 17.48
CA PRO A 15 11.81 -2.46 16.12
C PRO A 15 12.48 -1.60 15.01
N ARG A 16 13.34 -0.63 15.35
CA ARG A 16 13.97 0.29 14.38
C ARG A 16 15.21 -0.28 13.69
N SER A 17 15.94 -1.19 14.34
CA SER A 17 17.22 -1.71 13.83
C SER A 17 17.03 -2.74 12.70
N HIS A 18 16.04 -3.62 12.81
CA HIS A 18 15.78 -4.71 11.86
C HIS A 18 15.36 -4.19 10.47
N ASP A 19 14.39 -3.29 10.41
CA ASP A 19 13.87 -2.75 9.14
C ASP A 19 14.90 -1.87 8.39
N ARG A 20 15.84 -1.25 9.13
CA ARG A 20 16.94 -0.49 8.51
C ARG A 20 18.00 -1.42 7.92
N ARG A 21 18.35 -2.52 8.60
CA ARG A 21 19.30 -3.54 8.11
C ARG A 21 18.75 -4.25 6.88
N ASP A 22 17.48 -4.63 6.88
CA ASP A 22 16.85 -5.27 5.72
C ASP A 22 16.83 -4.36 4.49
N ARG A 23 16.58 -3.06 4.69
CA ARG A 23 16.64 -2.07 3.61
C ARG A 23 18.04 -1.91 3.04
N ALA A 24 19.05 -1.78 3.90
CA ALA A 24 20.44 -1.67 3.47
C ALA A 24 20.87 -2.92 2.69
N ARG A 25 20.50 -4.11 3.17
CA ARG A 25 20.76 -5.39 2.50
C ARG A 25 20.10 -5.44 1.12
N ARG A 26 18.82 -5.09 1.01
CA ARG A 26 18.11 -5.06 -0.29
C ARG A 26 18.74 -4.07 -1.27
N ALA A 27 19.11 -2.88 -0.80
CA ALA A 27 19.78 -1.88 -1.63
C ALA A 27 21.15 -2.37 -2.12
N ALA A 28 21.94 -3.02 -1.25
CA ALA A 28 23.22 -3.60 -1.61
C ALA A 28 23.07 -4.73 -2.67
N TRP A 29 22.06 -5.60 -2.51
CA TRP A 29 21.76 -6.64 -3.49
C TRP A 29 21.34 -6.08 -4.85
N LEU A 30 20.50 -5.05 -4.89
CA LEU A 30 20.13 -4.38 -6.14
C LEU A 30 21.33 -3.69 -6.80
N ALA A 31 22.18 -3.03 -6.01
CA ALA A 31 23.40 -2.38 -6.51
C ALA A 31 24.39 -3.40 -7.09
N ALA A 32 24.59 -4.54 -6.43
CA ALA A 32 25.41 -5.63 -6.93
C ALA A 32 24.83 -6.22 -8.22
N GLY A 33 23.51 -6.50 -8.25
CA GLY A 33 22.82 -6.98 -9.44
C GLY A 33 22.92 -6.01 -10.61
N PHE A 34 22.78 -4.70 -10.35
CA PHE A 34 22.98 -3.65 -11.33
C PHE A 34 24.42 -3.64 -11.86
N ALA A 35 25.42 -3.66 -10.99
CA ALA A 35 26.83 -3.60 -11.38
C ALA A 35 27.24 -4.81 -12.26
N VAL A 36 26.82 -6.01 -11.88
CA VAL A 36 27.05 -7.24 -12.67
C VAL A 36 26.36 -7.15 -14.02
N SER A 37 25.08 -6.77 -14.02
CA SER A 37 24.28 -6.67 -15.24
C SER A 37 24.85 -5.62 -16.19
N TYR A 38 25.25 -4.46 -15.66
CA TYR A 38 25.89 -3.38 -16.42
C TYR A 38 27.24 -3.82 -17.00
N GLY A 39 28.08 -4.51 -16.23
CA GLY A 39 29.35 -5.05 -16.72
C GLY A 39 29.15 -6.04 -17.87
N LEU A 40 28.10 -6.88 -17.81
CA LEU A 40 27.73 -7.75 -18.91
C LEU A 40 27.23 -6.97 -20.13
N VAL A 41 26.45 -5.90 -19.95
CA VAL A 41 26.01 -5.03 -21.07
C VAL A 41 27.19 -4.37 -21.78
N LEU A 42 28.25 -3.99 -21.06
CA LEU A 42 29.44 -3.39 -21.68
C LEU A 42 30.15 -4.31 -22.70
N THR A 43 29.92 -5.62 -22.63
CA THR A 43 30.45 -6.58 -23.62
C THR A 43 29.87 -6.39 -25.02
N VAL A 44 28.81 -5.58 -25.17
CA VAL A 44 28.23 -5.22 -26.46
C VAL A 44 29.19 -4.44 -27.36
N ALA A 45 30.22 -3.80 -26.77
CA ALA A 45 31.28 -3.15 -27.50
C ALA A 45 32.32 -4.12 -28.09
N SER A 46 32.18 -5.43 -27.84
CA SER A 46 33.08 -6.48 -28.31
C SER A 46 32.36 -7.41 -29.28
N ASP A 47 32.83 -7.49 -30.52
CA ASP A 47 32.28 -8.38 -31.56
C ASP A 47 32.31 -9.86 -31.14
N THR A 48 33.34 -10.27 -30.38
CA THR A 48 33.52 -11.65 -29.90
C THR A 48 32.57 -12.03 -28.76
N PHE A 49 32.17 -11.07 -27.91
CA PHE A 49 31.44 -11.34 -26.67
C PHE A 49 30.01 -10.78 -26.68
N PHE A 50 29.52 -10.30 -27.82
CA PHE A 50 28.19 -9.71 -27.98
C PHE A 50 27.05 -10.55 -27.37
N TRP A 51 27.11 -11.89 -27.48
CA TRP A 51 26.09 -12.78 -26.90
C TRP A 51 25.96 -12.67 -25.37
N VAL A 52 27.02 -12.24 -24.68
CA VAL A 52 27.04 -12.02 -23.23
C VAL A 52 26.30 -10.73 -22.84
N ALA A 53 26.08 -9.80 -23.77
CA ALA A 53 25.32 -8.59 -23.52
C ALA A 53 23.81 -8.87 -23.29
N ILE A 54 23.27 -9.92 -23.92
CA ILE A 54 21.85 -10.30 -23.79
C ILE A 54 21.44 -10.59 -22.34
N PRO A 55 22.10 -11.51 -21.59
CA PRO A 55 21.79 -11.72 -20.18
C PRO A 55 22.07 -10.47 -19.33
N GLY A 56 23.05 -9.64 -19.70
CA GLY A 56 23.29 -8.34 -19.07
C GLY A 56 22.09 -7.39 -19.18
N MET A 57 21.50 -7.28 -20.36
CA MET A 57 20.32 -6.42 -20.60
C MET A 57 19.07 -6.93 -19.89
N LEU A 58 18.83 -8.24 -19.90
CA LEU A 58 17.75 -8.87 -19.15
C LEU A 58 17.93 -8.68 -17.63
N GLY A 59 19.16 -8.83 -17.14
CA GLY A 59 19.50 -8.58 -15.75
C GLY A 59 19.24 -7.13 -15.35
N LEU A 60 19.68 -6.17 -16.19
CA LEU A 60 19.48 -4.75 -15.95
C LEU A 60 17.99 -4.38 -15.91
N GLY A 61 17.21 -4.86 -16.89
CA GLY A 61 15.76 -4.68 -16.91
C GLY A 61 15.09 -5.24 -15.66
N THR A 62 15.49 -6.44 -15.23
CA THR A 62 14.98 -7.08 -14.01
C THR A 62 15.30 -6.28 -12.75
N VAL A 63 16.52 -5.78 -12.61
CA VAL A 63 16.93 -4.95 -11.46
C VAL A 63 16.13 -3.65 -11.41
N VAL A 64 15.93 -2.98 -12.56
CA VAL A 64 15.13 -1.76 -12.62
C VAL A 64 13.67 -2.04 -12.27
N LEU A 65 13.08 -3.12 -12.79
CA LEU A 65 11.72 -3.53 -12.45
C LEU A 65 11.57 -3.87 -10.97
N LEU A 66 12.52 -4.59 -10.37
CA LEU A 66 12.52 -4.91 -8.94
C LEU A 66 12.69 -3.67 -8.07
N ALA A 67 13.62 -2.78 -8.43
CA ALA A 67 13.81 -1.51 -7.73
C ALA A 67 12.54 -0.65 -7.77
N LEU A 68 11.89 -0.60 -8.94
CA LEU A 68 10.62 0.07 -9.12
C LEU A 68 9.54 -0.60 -8.26
N GLN A 69 9.37 -1.92 -8.30
CA GLN A 69 8.40 -2.63 -7.45
C GLN A 69 8.61 -2.35 -5.96
N LEU A 70 9.86 -2.34 -5.49
CA LEU A 70 10.18 -2.03 -4.09
C LEU A 70 9.85 -0.59 -3.70
N LEU A 71 10.07 0.36 -4.61
CA LEU A 71 9.67 1.75 -4.43
C LEU A 71 8.13 1.90 -4.41
N LEU A 72 7.44 1.18 -5.29
CA LEU A 72 5.98 1.24 -5.42
C LEU A 72 5.24 0.56 -4.26
N HIS A 73 5.77 -0.53 -3.72
CA HIS A 73 5.19 -1.28 -2.58
C HIS A 73 5.69 -0.79 -1.23
N ARG A 74 6.43 0.33 -1.18
CA ARG A 74 6.94 0.86 0.08
C ARG A 74 5.78 1.22 1.01
N PRO A 75 5.69 0.63 2.21
CA PRO A 75 4.65 0.98 3.18
C PRO A 75 4.74 2.46 3.55
N PHE A 76 3.64 3.05 4.01
CA PHE A 76 3.76 4.30 4.74
C PHE A 76 4.57 4.05 6.01
N GLY A 77 5.57 4.89 6.24
CA GLY A 77 6.44 4.75 7.38
C GLY A 77 7.11 6.08 7.65
N GLY A 78 6.65 6.76 8.71
CA GLY A 78 7.17 8.05 9.12
C GLY A 78 6.07 8.97 9.62
N ALA A 79 6.49 10.09 10.22
CA ALA A 79 5.58 11.17 10.57
C ALA A 79 4.90 11.70 9.30
N VAL A 80 3.59 11.86 9.36
CA VAL A 80 2.77 12.40 8.27
C VAL A 80 2.56 13.91 8.45
N PRO A 81 2.41 14.68 7.36
CA PRO A 81 2.31 16.14 7.42
C PRO A 81 0.88 16.65 7.68
N TYR A 82 0.02 15.84 8.30
CA TYR A 82 -1.38 16.16 8.60
C TYR A 82 -1.78 15.60 9.97
N ALA A 83 -2.86 16.10 10.55
CA ALA A 83 -3.33 15.67 11.85
C ALA A 83 -3.86 14.23 11.79
N THR A 84 -3.37 13.37 12.70
CA THR A 84 -3.79 11.96 12.81
C THR A 84 -4.73 11.72 14.00
N ASP A 85 -5.30 12.79 14.54
CA ASP A 85 -6.21 12.81 15.69
C ASP A 85 -7.69 12.78 15.27
N GLY A 86 -7.97 12.44 14.00
CA GLY A 86 -9.33 12.37 13.47
C GLY A 86 -9.96 13.73 13.14
N THR A 87 -9.31 14.86 13.46
CA THR A 87 -9.85 16.20 13.14
C THR A 87 -9.76 16.50 11.65
N ASP A 88 -8.71 16.04 10.98
CA ASP A 88 -8.50 16.24 9.55
C ASP A 88 -8.98 15.06 8.69
N ARG A 89 -10.16 15.23 8.09
CA ARG A 89 -10.75 14.25 7.17
C ARG A 89 -10.08 14.23 5.79
N ARG A 90 -9.47 15.35 5.35
CA ARG A 90 -9.02 15.54 3.97
C ARG A 90 -7.51 15.34 3.81
N GLY A 91 -6.72 15.69 4.82
CA GLY A 91 -5.27 15.53 4.85
C GLY A 91 -4.80 14.11 4.56
N PRO A 92 -5.35 13.08 5.23
CA PRO A 92 -4.99 11.70 4.97
C PRO A 92 -5.19 11.33 3.49
N VAL A 93 -6.37 11.61 2.93
CA VAL A 93 -6.70 11.31 1.53
C VAL A 93 -5.78 12.05 0.57
N ARG A 94 -5.60 13.36 0.75
CA ARG A 94 -4.78 14.21 -0.14
C ARG A 94 -3.32 13.76 -0.13
N TYR A 95 -2.78 13.42 1.03
CA TYR A 95 -1.42 12.93 1.15
C TYR A 95 -1.25 11.58 0.45
N HIS A 96 -2.15 10.63 0.72
CA HIS A 96 -2.11 9.32 0.07
C HIS A 96 -2.22 9.45 -1.45
N TYR A 97 -3.09 10.34 -1.94
CA TYR A 97 -3.27 10.59 -3.37
C TYR A 97 -2.01 11.17 -4.02
N ARG A 98 -1.34 12.11 -3.34
CA ARG A 98 -0.08 12.69 -3.81
C ARG A 98 1.04 11.65 -3.87
N VAL A 99 1.18 10.82 -2.84
CA VAL A 99 2.17 9.73 -2.81
C VAL A 99 1.89 8.74 -3.93
N LEU A 100 0.62 8.40 -4.12
CA LEU A 100 0.16 7.51 -5.16
C LEU A 100 0.52 8.07 -6.56
N ILE A 101 0.08 9.30 -6.89
CA ILE A 101 0.41 9.94 -8.17
C ILE A 101 1.92 10.02 -8.40
N ARG A 102 2.70 10.44 -7.40
CA ARG A 102 4.15 10.57 -7.55
C ARG A 102 4.80 9.23 -7.92
N ARG A 103 4.40 8.15 -7.28
CA ARG A 103 4.87 6.80 -7.57
C ARG A 103 4.45 6.33 -8.96
N TYR A 104 3.21 6.60 -9.38
CA TYR A 104 2.76 6.32 -10.73
C TYR A 104 3.54 7.09 -11.80
N LEU A 105 3.77 8.40 -11.59
CA LEU A 105 4.55 9.23 -12.50
C LEU A 105 5.99 8.74 -12.64
N LEU A 106 6.60 8.24 -11.55
CA LEU A 106 7.92 7.62 -11.62
C LEU A 106 7.92 6.35 -12.48
N LEU A 107 6.88 5.51 -12.38
CA LEU A 107 6.74 4.34 -13.24
C LEU A 107 6.53 4.74 -14.70
N VAL A 108 5.68 5.73 -14.97
CA VAL A 108 5.44 6.22 -16.34
C VAL A 108 6.72 6.81 -16.93
N ALA A 109 7.45 7.63 -16.19
CA ALA A 109 8.71 8.21 -16.62
C ALA A 109 9.77 7.12 -16.92
N ALA A 110 9.91 6.12 -16.04
CA ALA A 110 10.84 5.01 -16.25
C ALA A 110 10.46 4.16 -17.47
N GLY A 111 9.17 3.82 -17.62
CA GLY A 111 8.67 3.06 -18.76
C GLY A 111 8.81 3.83 -20.08
N ALA A 112 8.52 5.13 -20.09
CA ALA A 112 8.73 5.99 -21.25
C ALA A 112 10.21 6.10 -21.61
N ALA A 113 11.11 6.26 -20.63
CA ALA A 113 12.55 6.28 -20.87
C ALA A 113 13.05 4.98 -21.51
N MET A 114 12.54 3.81 -21.05
CA MET A 114 12.86 2.51 -21.66
C MET A 114 12.43 2.38 -23.12
N VAL A 115 11.45 3.17 -23.57
CA VAL A 115 10.98 3.18 -24.97
C VAL A 115 11.71 4.23 -25.79
N VAL A 116 11.82 5.46 -25.27
CA VAL A 116 12.33 6.61 -26.03
C VAL A 116 13.85 6.55 -26.20
N VAL A 117 14.60 6.17 -25.16
CA VAL A 117 16.08 6.16 -25.22
C VAL A 117 16.61 5.23 -26.33
N PRO A 118 16.14 3.96 -26.45
CA PRO A 118 16.57 3.10 -27.54
C PRO A 118 16.26 3.66 -28.94
N LEU A 119 15.08 4.28 -29.11
CA LEU A 119 14.64 4.82 -30.39
C LEU A 119 15.45 6.04 -30.83
N VAL A 120 15.79 6.93 -29.89
CA VAL A 120 16.57 8.14 -30.19
C VAL A 120 18.05 7.81 -30.41
N ALA A 121 18.58 6.84 -29.67
CA ALA A 121 19.98 6.46 -29.78
C ALA A 121 20.27 5.61 -31.04
N ASP A 122 19.25 5.01 -31.66
CA ASP A 122 19.36 4.06 -32.80
C ASP A 122 20.35 2.92 -32.55
N VAL A 123 20.35 2.44 -31.31
CA VAL A 123 21.26 1.40 -30.86
C VAL A 123 20.52 0.07 -30.86
N GLY A 124 20.79 -0.76 -31.88
CA GLY A 124 20.03 -1.99 -32.11
C GLY A 124 19.99 -2.96 -30.93
N PHE A 125 21.01 -2.98 -30.07
CA PHE A 125 21.01 -3.82 -28.88
C PHE A 125 20.04 -3.34 -27.80
N LEU A 126 19.62 -2.07 -27.79
CA LEU A 126 18.67 -1.55 -26.79
C LEU A 126 17.20 -1.86 -27.11
N TYR A 127 16.89 -2.42 -28.28
CA TYR A 127 15.51 -2.75 -28.67
C TYR A 127 14.72 -3.64 -27.70
N PRO A 128 15.31 -4.60 -26.94
CA PRO A 128 14.59 -5.33 -25.91
C PRO A 128 13.98 -4.45 -24.81
N PHE A 129 14.57 -3.27 -24.53
CA PHE A 129 14.00 -2.31 -23.56
C PHE A 129 12.70 -1.68 -24.05
N ILE A 130 12.50 -1.54 -25.35
CA ILE A 130 11.24 -1.06 -25.93
C ILE A 130 10.11 -2.03 -25.56
N GLY A 131 10.32 -3.33 -25.78
CA GLY A 131 9.35 -4.36 -25.41
C GLY A 131 9.05 -4.36 -23.91
N ALA A 132 10.09 -4.24 -23.07
CA ALA A 132 9.93 -4.15 -21.62
C ALA A 132 9.12 -2.91 -21.19
N GLY A 133 9.42 -1.73 -21.76
CA GLY A 133 8.71 -0.49 -21.47
C GLY A 133 7.23 -0.54 -21.90
N LEU A 134 6.96 -1.07 -23.10
CA LEU A 134 5.60 -1.25 -23.62
C LEU A 134 4.75 -2.21 -22.78
N VAL A 135 5.36 -3.23 -22.15
CA VAL A 135 4.67 -4.15 -21.25
C VAL A 135 4.54 -3.58 -19.83
N ALA A 136 5.57 -2.88 -19.32
CA ALA A 136 5.60 -2.34 -17.97
C ALA A 136 4.56 -1.23 -17.74
N LEU A 137 4.32 -0.37 -18.72
CA LEU A 137 3.34 0.72 -18.62
C LEU A 137 1.89 0.23 -18.41
N PRO A 138 1.33 -0.69 -19.22
CA PRO A 138 -0.03 -1.20 -19.01
C PRO A 138 -0.13 -2.07 -17.76
N LEU A 139 0.85 -2.93 -17.46
CA LEU A 139 0.84 -3.72 -16.21
C LEU A 139 0.88 -2.81 -14.98
N GLY A 140 1.77 -1.81 -15.00
CA GLY A 140 1.85 -0.79 -13.96
C GLY A 140 0.51 -0.07 -13.81
N THR A 141 -0.04 0.47 -14.89
CA THR A 141 -1.34 1.16 -14.85
C THR A 141 -2.45 0.27 -14.29
N ARG A 142 -2.52 -1.01 -14.70
CA ARG A 142 -3.48 -1.98 -14.18
C ARG A 142 -3.31 -2.24 -12.67
N PHE A 143 -2.08 -2.26 -12.16
CA PHE A 143 -1.79 -2.40 -10.73
C PHE A 143 -2.21 -1.15 -9.93
N TRP A 144 -2.04 0.03 -10.51
CA TRP A 144 -2.26 1.33 -9.87
C TRP A 144 -3.74 1.74 -9.79
N LEU A 145 -4.54 1.38 -10.79
CA LEU A 145 -5.97 1.75 -10.85
C LEU A 145 -6.79 1.29 -9.63
N PRO A 146 -6.66 0.05 -9.14
CA PRO A 146 -7.33 -0.39 -7.92
C PRO A 146 -6.98 0.46 -6.69
N GLN A 147 -5.73 0.90 -6.54
CA GLN A 147 -5.29 1.72 -5.41
C GLN A 147 -5.98 3.09 -5.42
N ILE A 148 -6.08 3.72 -6.61
CA ILE A 148 -6.81 4.98 -6.80
C ILE A 148 -8.30 4.78 -6.48
N PHE A 149 -8.88 3.66 -6.93
CA PHE A 149 -10.27 3.34 -6.66
C PHE A 149 -10.56 3.23 -5.15
N TYR A 150 -9.75 2.47 -4.41
CA TYR A 150 -9.92 2.36 -2.95
C TYR A 150 -9.73 3.70 -2.24
N LEU A 151 -8.78 4.52 -2.70
CA LEU A 151 -8.58 5.83 -2.10
C LEU A 151 -9.76 6.78 -2.36
N ARG A 152 -10.34 6.77 -3.57
CA ARG A 152 -11.58 7.49 -3.88
C ARG A 152 -12.77 6.98 -3.07
N LYS A 153 -12.82 5.68 -2.80
CA LYS A 153 -13.83 5.12 -1.90
C LYS A 153 -13.64 5.67 -0.49
N CYS A 154 -12.43 5.69 0.03
CA CYS A 154 -12.18 6.23 1.36
C CYS A 154 -12.52 7.75 1.41
N ASP A 155 -12.18 8.53 0.38
CA ASP A 155 -12.61 9.94 0.24
C ASP A 155 -14.13 10.12 0.26
N ARG A 156 -14.86 9.26 -0.46
CA ARG A 156 -16.33 9.30 -0.49
C ARG A 156 -16.94 9.02 0.88
N VAL A 157 -16.40 8.06 1.63
CA VAL A 157 -16.84 7.76 3.00
C VAL A 157 -16.58 8.95 3.92
N LEU A 158 -15.38 9.54 3.88
CA LEU A 158 -15.00 10.66 4.75
C LEU A 158 -15.72 11.98 4.45
N LYS A 159 -16.42 12.07 3.31
CA LYS A 159 -17.35 13.16 2.99
C LYS A 159 -18.70 13.03 3.70
N VAL A 160 -19.10 11.81 4.08
CA VAL A 160 -20.41 11.52 4.68
C VAL A 160 -20.29 11.24 6.18
N TYR A 161 -19.23 10.55 6.60
CA TYR A 161 -19.02 10.13 7.98
C TYR A 161 -17.92 10.93 8.64
N GLU A 162 -18.11 11.20 9.93
CA GLU A 162 -17.10 11.81 10.80
C GLU A 162 -16.32 10.73 11.53
N PHE A 163 -15.10 11.07 11.95
CA PHE A 163 -14.26 10.16 12.70
C PHE A 163 -14.70 10.08 14.16
N GLY A 164 -14.97 8.88 14.63
CA GLY A 164 -15.11 8.55 16.05
C GLY A 164 -13.95 7.64 16.49
N PHE A 165 -13.32 7.94 17.62
CA PHE A 165 -12.28 7.08 18.15
C PHE A 165 -12.88 5.75 18.62
N ARG A 166 -12.24 4.64 18.26
CA ARG A 166 -12.66 3.30 18.67
C ARG A 166 -11.47 2.47 19.14
N SER A 167 -11.67 1.83 20.28
CA SER A 167 -10.75 0.88 20.92
C SER A 167 -11.57 -0.20 21.66
N PRO A 168 -11.04 -1.41 21.87
CA PRO A 168 -9.75 -1.90 21.38
C PRO A 168 -9.82 -2.34 19.91
N VAL A 169 -8.67 -2.44 19.24
CA VAL A 169 -8.58 -3.04 17.89
C VAL A 169 -7.94 -4.41 18.00
N ARG A 170 -8.73 -5.46 17.73
CA ARG A 170 -8.24 -6.84 17.75
C ARG A 170 -7.86 -7.27 16.34
N LYS A 171 -6.55 -7.49 16.12
CA LYS A 171 -6.04 -8.09 14.89
C LYS A 171 -6.39 -9.56 14.88
N SER A 172 -6.99 -10.06 13.80
CA SER A 172 -7.24 -11.49 13.67
C SER A 172 -6.19 -12.17 12.79
N ASN A 173 -6.07 -11.77 11.52
CA ASN A 173 -5.14 -12.39 10.55
C ASN A 173 -4.92 -11.50 9.33
N LEU A 174 -3.84 -11.73 8.58
CA LEU A 174 -3.73 -11.30 7.18
C LEU A 174 -4.47 -12.29 6.28
N HIS A 175 -5.17 -11.76 5.29
CA HIS A 175 -5.74 -12.52 4.18
C HIS A 175 -4.95 -12.20 2.90
N GLY A 176 -5.03 -13.06 1.89
CA GLY A 176 -4.31 -12.86 0.64
C GLY A 176 -4.64 -11.51 -0.03
N ARG A 177 -3.69 -10.97 -0.80
CA ARG A 177 -3.81 -9.70 -1.56
C ARG A 177 -3.97 -8.42 -0.70
N GLY A 178 -3.31 -8.35 0.45
CA GLY A 178 -3.28 -7.15 1.30
C GLY A 178 -4.58 -6.83 2.05
N VAL A 179 -5.50 -7.80 2.13
CA VAL A 179 -6.71 -7.70 2.95
C VAL A 179 -6.40 -8.19 4.36
N ARG A 180 -6.96 -7.55 5.37
CA ARG A 180 -6.67 -7.82 6.78
C ARG A 180 -7.97 -8.01 7.54
N LEU A 181 -7.99 -8.94 8.49
CA LEU A 181 -9.15 -9.17 9.34
C LEU A 181 -8.91 -8.55 10.71
N LEU A 182 -9.81 -7.68 11.13
CA LEU A 182 -9.77 -7.00 12.42
C LEU A 182 -11.16 -6.76 12.98
N THR A 183 -11.25 -6.51 14.28
CA THR A 183 -12.46 -6.03 14.95
C THR A 183 -12.15 -4.69 15.61
N VAL A 184 -13.03 -3.70 15.42
CA VAL A 184 -12.86 -2.33 15.93
C VAL A 184 -13.90 -2.04 17.01
N GLY A 185 -13.47 -2.05 18.27
CA GLY A 185 -14.36 -1.95 19.43
C GLY A 185 -14.85 -3.30 19.94
N ASP A 186 -15.35 -3.34 21.17
CA ASP A 186 -15.93 -4.54 21.75
C ASP A 186 -17.37 -4.75 21.23
N GLY A 187 -17.69 -6.00 20.85
CA GLY A 187 -19.00 -6.36 20.28
C GLY A 187 -19.19 -5.97 18.80
N ALA A 188 -18.22 -5.30 18.17
CA ALA A 188 -18.28 -4.94 16.76
C ALA A 188 -18.11 -6.17 15.85
N PRO A 189 -18.69 -6.16 14.63
CA PRO A 189 -18.50 -7.24 13.69
C PRO A 189 -17.04 -7.33 13.24
N ARG A 190 -16.64 -8.53 12.82
CA ARG A 190 -15.33 -8.75 12.21
C ARG A 190 -15.30 -8.10 10.82
N MET A 191 -14.28 -7.30 10.57
CA MET A 191 -14.12 -6.49 9.36
C MET A 191 -12.95 -6.96 8.52
N SER A 192 -13.15 -6.99 7.20
CA SER A 192 -12.11 -7.02 6.18
C SER A 192 -11.67 -5.59 5.89
N ALA A 193 -10.44 -5.24 6.25
CA ALA A 193 -9.81 -3.96 6.00
C ALA A 193 -8.77 -4.09 4.89
N ARG A 194 -8.72 -3.11 3.99
CA ARG A 194 -7.75 -3.03 2.90
C ARG A 194 -7.13 -1.63 2.85
N GLU A 195 -5.81 -1.59 2.90
CA GLU A 195 -5.05 -0.36 2.74
C GLU A 195 -4.99 0.02 1.25
N PRO A 196 -5.23 1.29 0.87
CA PRO A 196 -5.17 1.72 -0.52
C PRO A 196 -3.84 1.45 -1.22
N LEU A 197 -2.72 1.38 -0.49
CA LEU A 197 -1.40 1.06 -1.06
C LEU A 197 -1.07 -0.44 -1.11
N PHE A 198 -1.98 -1.31 -0.68
CA PHE A 198 -1.77 -2.77 -0.66
C PHE A 198 -0.48 -3.19 0.06
N SER A 199 -0.16 -2.56 1.19
CA SER A 199 0.91 -3.09 2.04
C SER A 199 0.47 -4.42 2.67
N ASP A 200 1.41 -5.34 2.86
CA ASP A 200 1.18 -6.58 3.62
C ASP A 200 1.57 -6.44 5.10
N ARG A 201 1.81 -5.22 5.60
CA ARG A 201 2.24 -4.97 6.98
C ARG A 201 1.12 -4.34 7.80
N TRP A 202 0.94 -4.78 9.04
CA TRP A 202 0.07 -4.04 9.96
C TRP A 202 0.67 -2.66 10.27
N PRO A 203 -0.15 -1.60 10.26
CA PRO A 203 0.23 -0.31 10.77
C PRO A 203 0.72 -0.45 12.21
N ARG A 204 1.76 0.31 12.53
CA ARG A 204 2.21 0.42 13.93
C ARG A 204 1.09 1.09 14.73
N GLU A 205 1.00 0.73 16.01
CA GLU A 205 0.10 1.38 16.97
C GLU A 205 -1.41 1.18 16.74
N ILE A 206 -1.82 0.43 15.72
CA ILE A 206 -3.25 0.16 15.47
C ILE A 206 -3.97 -0.47 16.67
N GLU A 207 -3.27 -1.22 17.52
CA GLU A 207 -3.82 -1.85 18.73
C GLU A 207 -4.25 -0.82 19.80
N ARG A 208 -3.68 0.38 19.77
CA ARG A 208 -4.04 1.48 20.70
C ARG A 208 -5.40 2.08 20.40
N GLY A 209 -5.99 1.75 19.25
CA GLY A 209 -7.24 2.30 18.77
C GLY A 209 -7.08 2.98 17.41
N VAL A 210 -8.20 3.24 16.78
CA VAL A 210 -8.27 3.87 15.46
C VAL A 210 -9.41 4.89 15.42
N TRP A 211 -9.27 5.88 14.54
CA TRP A 211 -10.36 6.75 14.18
C TRP A 211 -11.20 6.06 13.11
N PHE A 212 -12.45 5.74 13.42
CA PHE A 212 -13.37 5.06 12.52
C PHE A 212 -14.43 6.03 11.97
N ALA A 213 -14.65 6.00 10.67
CA ALA A 213 -15.71 6.72 9.99
C ALA A 213 -16.53 5.75 9.12
N GLY A 214 -17.77 5.49 9.51
CA GLY A 214 -18.67 4.59 8.79
C GLY A 214 -19.78 4.02 9.69
N ASP A 215 -20.41 2.96 9.22
CA ASP A 215 -21.48 2.23 9.91
C ASP A 215 -21.12 0.74 9.99
N ASP A 216 -21.27 0.13 11.17
CA ASP A 216 -20.86 -1.27 11.38
C ASP A 216 -21.49 -2.29 10.41
N PRO A 217 -22.78 -2.19 10.02
CA PRO A 217 -23.37 -3.13 9.05
C PRO A 217 -22.85 -2.97 7.60
N PHE A 218 -22.29 -1.81 7.26
CA PHE A 218 -21.88 -1.44 5.89
C PHE A 218 -20.36 -1.33 5.72
N GLY A 219 -19.63 -1.12 6.81
CA GLY A 219 -18.20 -0.83 6.84
C GLY A 219 -17.90 0.66 6.91
N GLY A 220 -16.70 1.04 6.47
CA GLY A 220 -16.24 2.42 6.55
C GLY A 220 -14.77 2.57 6.25
N VAL A 221 -14.14 3.53 6.93
CA VAL A 221 -12.71 3.83 6.83
C VAL A 221 -12.14 3.95 8.24
N ILE A 222 -10.95 3.40 8.44
CA ILE A 222 -10.15 3.65 9.65
C ILE A 222 -8.92 4.48 9.30
N LEU A 223 -8.57 5.38 10.20
CA LEU A 223 -7.33 6.13 10.23
C LEU A 223 -6.54 5.71 11.48
N VAL A 224 -5.32 5.23 11.28
CA VAL A 224 -4.45 4.84 12.38
C VAL A 224 -3.75 6.07 12.95
N PRO A 225 -3.83 6.33 14.27
CA PRO A 225 -3.12 7.42 14.91
C PRO A 225 -1.60 7.31 14.68
N VAL A 226 -0.91 8.45 14.65
CA VAL A 226 0.56 8.57 14.51
C VAL A 226 1.09 8.17 13.12
N THR A 227 0.74 6.99 12.60
CA THR A 227 1.19 6.54 11.27
C THR A 227 0.38 7.17 10.14
N GLY A 228 -0.86 7.58 10.41
CA GLY A 228 -1.76 8.18 9.44
C GLY A 228 -2.27 7.21 8.37
N GLU A 229 -2.02 5.91 8.51
CA GLU A 229 -2.45 4.92 7.51
C GLU A 229 -3.98 4.84 7.44
N LEU A 230 -4.51 4.96 6.22
CA LEU A 230 -5.92 4.77 5.92
C LEU A 230 -6.20 3.33 5.49
N MET A 231 -7.27 2.73 5.99
CA MET A 231 -7.80 1.48 5.45
C MET A 231 -9.30 1.59 5.24
N CYS A 232 -9.76 1.22 4.06
CA CYS A 232 -11.18 1.03 3.80
C CYS A 232 -11.58 -0.35 4.37
N MET A 233 -12.74 -0.46 5.01
CA MET A 233 -13.20 -1.67 5.69
C MET A 233 -14.64 -2.03 5.33
N GLN A 234 -14.96 -3.33 5.34
CA GLN A 234 -16.30 -3.88 5.20
C GLN A 234 -16.45 -5.12 6.08
N PRO A 235 -17.68 -5.50 6.49
CA PRO A 235 -17.89 -6.74 7.24
C PRO A 235 -17.30 -7.94 6.49
N ALA A 236 -16.51 -8.75 7.19
CA ALA A 236 -15.82 -9.90 6.61
C ALA A 236 -16.82 -10.90 6.02
N THR A 237 -17.90 -11.15 6.75
CA THR A 237 -19.03 -11.96 6.30
C THR A 237 -20.14 -11.05 5.79
N TRP A 238 -19.93 -10.44 4.61
CA TRP A 238 -20.87 -9.48 4.02
C TRP A 238 -22.33 -9.97 4.07
N LEU A 239 -22.61 -11.18 3.56
CA LEU A 239 -23.97 -11.75 3.50
C LEU A 239 -24.61 -11.97 4.89
N ALA A 240 -23.83 -12.26 5.92
CA ALA A 240 -24.38 -12.47 7.27
C ALA A 240 -25.00 -11.19 7.85
N HIS A 241 -24.58 -10.02 7.36
CA HIS A 241 -25.11 -8.72 7.77
C HIS A 241 -26.16 -8.17 6.80
N ASP A 242 -26.69 -8.95 5.84
CA ASP A 242 -27.77 -8.49 4.97
C ASP A 242 -29.01 -8.10 5.78
N ARG A 243 -29.36 -8.91 6.79
CA ARG A 243 -30.50 -8.61 7.67
C ARG A 243 -30.27 -7.30 8.43
N ASP A 244 -29.10 -7.12 9.02
CA ASP A 244 -28.75 -5.91 9.77
C ASP A 244 -28.81 -4.66 8.87
N ARG A 245 -28.36 -4.77 7.61
CA ARG A 245 -28.45 -3.68 6.63
C ARG A 245 -29.87 -3.37 6.17
N LEU A 246 -30.72 -4.39 6.02
CA LEU A 246 -32.13 -4.21 5.67
C LEU A 246 -32.93 -3.61 6.82
N GLN A 247 -32.60 -3.99 8.05
CA GLN A 247 -33.21 -3.49 9.27
C GLN A 247 -32.67 -2.13 9.71
N ALA A 248 -31.54 -1.69 9.18
CA ALA A 248 -31.01 -0.36 9.45
C ALA A 248 -32.01 0.74 9.04
N ASP A 249 -32.03 1.81 9.83
CA ASP A 249 -32.91 2.95 9.56
C ASP A 249 -32.68 3.50 8.14
N PRO A 250 -33.72 4.03 7.49
CA PRO A 250 -33.60 4.59 6.14
C PRO A 250 -32.46 5.62 6.03
N GLU A 251 -32.26 6.44 7.05
CA GLU A 251 -31.18 7.44 7.08
C GLU A 251 -29.77 6.80 7.06
N HIS A 252 -29.58 5.69 7.78
CA HIS A 252 -28.30 4.95 7.76
C HIS A 252 -28.07 4.31 6.38
N ARG A 253 -29.12 3.76 5.76
CA ARG A 253 -29.04 3.22 4.40
C ARG A 253 -28.69 4.29 3.37
N ASP A 254 -29.34 5.45 3.42
CA ASP A 254 -29.09 6.58 2.51
C ASP A 254 -27.68 7.16 2.68
N ARG A 255 -27.18 7.23 3.92
CA ARG A 255 -25.78 7.61 4.19
C ARG A 255 -24.81 6.58 3.62
N ALA A 256 -25.05 5.29 3.84
CA ALA A 256 -24.21 4.22 3.31
C ALA A 256 -24.20 4.20 1.77
N GLU A 257 -25.33 4.49 1.13
CA GLU A 257 -25.43 4.61 -0.32
C GLU A 257 -24.62 5.80 -0.85
N ARG A 258 -24.79 7.00 -0.27
CA ARG A 258 -23.99 8.19 -0.63
C ARG A 258 -22.50 7.97 -0.43
N ALA A 259 -22.11 7.21 0.59
CA ALA A 259 -20.73 6.83 0.86
C ALA A 259 -20.19 5.73 -0.07
N GLY A 260 -21.04 5.08 -0.88
CA GLY A 260 -20.66 3.95 -1.72
C GLY A 260 -20.33 2.68 -0.94
N LEU A 261 -20.94 2.51 0.24
CA LEU A 261 -20.79 1.35 1.11
C LEU A 261 -21.89 0.30 0.90
N ALA A 262 -22.96 0.61 0.15
CA ALA A 262 -24.10 -0.29 -0.06
C ALA A 262 -23.77 -1.62 -0.79
N ARG A 263 -22.59 -1.74 -1.41
CA ARG A 263 -22.16 -2.94 -2.15
C ARG A 263 -20.85 -3.51 -1.62
N LYS A 264 -20.69 -4.83 -1.67
CA LYS A 264 -19.43 -5.51 -1.38
C LYS A 264 -18.36 -5.12 -2.41
N SER A 265 -17.15 -4.83 -1.95
CA SER A 265 -16.03 -4.35 -2.79
C SER A 265 -14.64 -4.63 -2.20
N ILE A 266 -14.57 -5.22 -1.01
CA ILE A 266 -13.36 -5.73 -0.37
C ILE A 266 -13.50 -7.25 -0.31
#